data_AF-A0AAU3Q011-F1
#
_entry.id   AF-A0AAU3Q011-F1
#
_cell.length_a   1.000
_cell.length_b   1.000
_cell.length_c   1.000
_cell.angle_alpha   90.00
_cell.angle_beta   90.00
_cell.angle_gamma   90.00
#
_symmetry.space_group_name_H-M   'P 1'
#
loop_
_entity.id
_entity.type
_entity.pdbx_description
1 polymer ?
#
loop_
_entity_poly.entity_id
_entity_poly.type
_entity_poly.pdbx_seq_one_letter_code
_entity_poly.pdbx_strand_id
1 'polypeptide(L)'
;MDHPASGDESSRCDYYRRICDLPAAFDPSRPDRIVMPTTTVWGLIMPTALGQAVQAEMRKRQAELGPILSHPRSHRWTFLIQPDLPEDDRSFAEMFRSNVSVVRTGGTIALPGPSERGSEFRVWVEPPRSAFRPSGRAVLDAVRACGPNRERRTGASA
;
A
#
# COMPACT_ATOMS: atom_id res chain seq x y z
N MET A 1 1.54 -25.41 8.72
CA MET A 1 1.43 -23.97 9.06
C MET A 1 0.00 -23.59 8.81
N ASP A 2 -0.79 -23.60 9.87
CA ASP A 2 -2.24 -23.45 9.81
C ASP A 2 -2.65 -22.07 9.29
N HIS A 3 -3.50 -22.10 8.27
CA HIS A 3 -4.26 -20.94 7.83
C HIS A 3 -5.22 -20.58 8.98
N PRO A 4 -5.13 -19.39 9.61
CA PRO A 4 -6.08 -19.03 10.64
C PRO A 4 -7.48 -19.08 10.03
N ALA A 5 -8.37 -19.75 10.75
CA ALA A 5 -9.74 -20.04 10.37
C ALA A 5 -10.43 -18.83 9.73
N SER A 6 -11.28 -19.14 8.75
CA SER A 6 -12.23 -18.24 8.09
C SER A 6 -13.08 -17.48 9.13
N GLY A 7 -12.55 -16.40 9.69
CA GLY A 7 -13.34 -15.43 10.45
C GLY A 7 -14.32 -14.75 9.51
N ASP A 8 -15.51 -14.43 10.02
CA ASP A 8 -16.48 -13.61 9.29
C ASP A 8 -15.95 -12.19 9.03
N GLU A 9 -16.63 -11.45 8.16
CA GLU A 9 -16.23 -10.09 7.78
C GLU A 9 -16.12 -9.16 8.99
N SER A 10 -16.99 -9.31 9.99
CA SER A 10 -16.99 -8.47 11.19
C SER A 10 -15.72 -8.67 12.00
N SER A 11 -15.33 -9.93 12.21
CA SER A 11 -14.08 -10.31 12.88
C SER A 11 -12.86 -9.77 12.14
N ARG A 12 -12.89 -9.79 10.80
CA ARG A 12 -11.79 -9.23 9.98
C ARG A 12 -11.73 -7.70 10.07
N CYS A 13 -12.89 -7.04 10.01
CA CYS A 13 -13.00 -5.59 10.16
C CYS A 13 -12.48 -5.14 11.54
N ASP A 14 -12.86 -5.86 12.60
CA ASP A 14 -12.42 -5.59 13.97
C ASP A 14 -10.93 -5.84 14.16
N TYR A 15 -10.36 -6.88 13.54
CA TYR A 15 -8.92 -7.10 13.54
C TYR A 15 -8.17 -5.91 12.92
N TYR A 16 -8.59 -5.46 11.73
CA TYR A 16 -7.99 -4.30 11.10
C TYR A 16 -8.09 -3.04 11.95
N ARG A 17 -9.24 -2.82 12.59
CA ARG A 17 -9.47 -1.65 13.43
C ARG A 17 -8.67 -1.68 14.73
N ARG A 18 -8.73 -2.77 15.47
CA ARG A 18 -8.23 -2.84 16.85
C ARG A 18 -6.77 -3.27 16.95
N ILE A 19 -6.33 -4.16 16.07
CA ILE A 19 -4.96 -4.71 16.12
C ILE A 19 -4.06 -3.97 15.14
N CYS A 20 -4.58 -3.72 13.94
CA CYS A 20 -3.78 -3.09 12.91
C CYS A 20 -3.86 -1.57 12.92
N ASP A 21 -4.73 -0.93 13.70
CA ASP A 21 -4.95 0.52 13.68
C ASP A 21 -5.18 1.06 12.24
N LEU A 22 -5.93 0.30 11.45
CA LEU A 22 -6.48 0.77 10.18
C LEU A 22 -7.89 1.24 10.48
N PRO A 23 -8.34 2.43 10.02
CA PRO A 23 -9.71 2.90 10.24
C PRO A 23 -10.71 2.10 9.38
N ALA A 24 -10.78 0.78 9.57
CA ALA A 24 -11.63 -0.12 8.81
C ALA A 24 -13.09 0.06 9.21
N ALA A 25 -13.97 0.00 8.22
CA ALA A 25 -15.41 0.04 8.35
C ALA A 25 -16.05 -0.80 7.24
N PHE A 26 -17.33 -1.10 7.38
CA PHE A 26 -18.11 -1.64 6.27
C PHE A 26 -18.45 -0.54 5.26
N ASP A 27 -18.41 -0.87 3.98
CA ASP A 27 -18.84 0.04 2.92
C ASP A 27 -20.35 0.31 3.07
N PRO A 28 -20.80 1.57 3.25
CA PRO A 28 -22.21 1.89 3.39
C PRO A 28 -23.08 1.46 2.21
N SER A 29 -22.49 1.37 1.01
CA SER A 29 -23.17 0.96 -0.22
C SER A 29 -23.11 -0.56 -0.45
N ARG A 30 -22.17 -1.25 0.19
CA ARG A 30 -21.90 -2.68 0.04
C ARG A 30 -21.48 -3.29 1.38
N PRO A 31 -22.44 -3.64 2.25
CA PRO A 31 -22.15 -4.07 3.63
C PRO A 31 -21.29 -5.33 3.75
N ASP A 32 -21.07 -6.07 2.67
CA ASP A 32 -20.18 -7.22 2.56
C ASP A 32 -18.71 -6.86 2.32
N ARG A 33 -18.38 -5.57 2.15
CA ARG A 33 -17.04 -5.08 1.88
C ARG A 33 -16.46 -4.29 3.03
N ILE A 34 -15.19 -4.57 3.32
CA ILE A 34 -14.42 -3.79 4.26
C ILE A 34 -13.69 -2.69 3.50
N VAL A 35 -13.86 -1.45 3.94
CA VAL A 35 -13.18 -0.28 3.42
C VAL A 35 -12.42 0.43 4.52
N MET A 36 -11.45 1.23 4.12
CA MET A 36 -10.66 2.08 4.99
C MET A 36 -10.72 3.51 4.44
N PRO A 37 -11.49 4.42 5.05
CA PRO A 37 -11.39 5.84 4.77
C PRO A 37 -9.98 6.30 5.07
N THR A 38 -9.36 6.97 4.11
CA THR A 38 -8.03 7.53 4.31
C THR A 38 -8.19 8.79 5.15
N THR A 39 -7.68 8.75 6.38
CA THR A 39 -7.71 9.86 7.35
C THR A 39 -6.34 9.95 8.03
N THR A 40 -6.03 8.97 8.87
CA THR A 40 -4.74 8.79 9.55
C THR A 40 -3.79 7.85 8.80
N VAL A 41 -4.29 7.18 7.77
CA VAL A 41 -3.53 6.28 6.89
C VAL A 41 -3.80 6.67 5.45
N TRP A 42 -2.75 6.81 4.64
CA TRP A 42 -2.85 7.09 3.21
C TRP A 42 -2.40 5.89 2.37
N GLY A 43 -2.73 5.91 1.08
CA GLY A 43 -2.30 4.88 0.13
C GLY A 43 -1.42 5.46 -0.98
N LEU A 44 -0.26 4.86 -1.24
CA LEU A 44 0.52 5.09 -2.47
C LEU A 44 0.26 3.97 -3.46
N ILE A 45 -0.36 4.29 -4.60
CA ILE A 45 -0.71 3.34 -5.65
C ILE A 45 0.31 3.41 -6.77
N MET A 46 0.83 2.26 -7.20
CA MET A 46 1.83 2.18 -8.28
C MET A 46 1.68 0.92 -9.12
N PRO A 47 2.24 0.84 -10.34
CA PRO A 47 2.23 -0.39 -11.13
C PRO A 47 2.90 -1.55 -10.40
N THR A 48 2.42 -2.79 -10.60
CA THR A 48 2.95 -3.99 -9.92
C THR A 48 4.46 -4.11 -10.01
N ALA A 49 5.06 -3.92 -11.20
CA ALA A 49 6.50 -4.03 -11.39
C ALA A 49 7.29 -3.00 -10.53
N LEU A 50 6.79 -1.75 -10.46
CA LEU A 50 7.39 -0.73 -9.60
C LEU A 50 7.18 -1.07 -8.12
N GLY A 51 6.01 -1.56 -7.74
CA GLY A 51 5.72 -2.01 -6.37
C GLY A 51 6.66 -3.12 -5.90
N GLN A 52 6.91 -4.10 -6.75
CA GLN A 52 7.88 -5.18 -6.48
C GLN A 52 9.30 -4.64 -6.31
N ALA A 53 9.73 -3.72 -7.20
CA ALA A 53 11.04 -3.10 -7.11
C ALA A 53 11.21 -2.27 -5.82
N VAL A 54 10.20 -1.47 -5.46
CA VAL A 54 10.18 -0.66 -4.23
C VAL A 54 10.23 -1.55 -3.00
N GLN A 55 9.43 -2.62 -2.96
CA GLN A 55 9.45 -3.60 -1.87
C GLN A 55 10.85 -4.21 -1.70
N ALA A 56 11.49 -4.61 -2.81
CA ALA A 56 12.83 -5.18 -2.79
C ALA A 56 13.88 -4.16 -2.32
N GLU A 57 13.80 -2.90 -2.78
CA GLU A 57 14.72 -1.83 -2.38
C GLU A 57 14.57 -1.47 -0.89
N MET A 58 13.34 -1.40 -0.38
CA MET A 58 13.11 -1.17 1.05
C MET A 58 13.65 -2.33 1.91
N ARG A 59 13.43 -3.59 1.49
CA ARG A 59 14.03 -4.76 2.16
C ARG A 59 15.55 -4.72 2.15
N LYS A 60 16.16 -4.33 1.03
CA LYS A 60 17.62 -4.17 0.91
C LYS A 60 18.16 -3.13 1.89
N ARG A 61 17.41 -2.07 2.15
CA ARG A 61 17.72 -1.04 3.16
C ARG A 61 17.37 -1.46 4.60
N GLN A 62 16.91 -2.70 4.79
CA GLN A 62 16.42 -3.22 6.07
C GLN A 62 15.28 -2.38 6.67
N ALA A 63 14.52 -1.68 5.82
CA ALA A 63 13.36 -0.93 6.24
C ALA A 63 12.16 -1.86 6.41
N GLU A 64 11.36 -1.61 7.46
CA GLU A 64 10.11 -2.32 7.66
C GLU A 64 9.07 -1.85 6.62
N LEU A 65 8.41 -2.81 5.96
CA LEU A 65 7.56 -2.54 4.79
C LEU A 65 6.15 -2.05 5.16
N GLY A 66 5.61 -2.51 6.29
CA GLY A 66 4.20 -2.38 6.62
C GLY A 66 3.27 -2.99 5.55
N PRO A 67 1.97 -2.63 5.56
CA PRO A 67 0.96 -3.30 4.77
C PRO A 67 1.00 -2.93 3.28
N ILE A 68 0.95 -3.93 2.40
CA ILE A 68 0.96 -3.76 0.94
C ILE A 68 -0.17 -4.59 0.32
N LEU A 69 -1.03 -3.93 -0.46
CA LEU A 69 -2.12 -4.53 -1.22
C LEU A 69 -1.71 -4.76 -2.68
N SER A 70 -2.12 -5.88 -3.25
CA SER A 70 -2.16 -6.10 -4.70
C SER A 70 -3.58 -5.89 -5.21
N HIS A 71 -3.70 -5.29 -6.40
CA HIS A 71 -4.93 -5.11 -7.18
C HIS A 71 -4.78 -5.88 -8.49
N PRO A 72 -5.11 -7.18 -8.55
CA PRO A 72 -4.85 -8.02 -9.71
C PRO A 72 -5.47 -7.46 -11.00
N ARG A 73 -6.73 -7.02 -10.95
CA ARG A 73 -7.45 -6.47 -12.13
C ARG A 73 -6.81 -5.25 -12.76
N SER A 74 -6.15 -4.40 -11.98
CA SER A 74 -5.55 -3.15 -12.48
C SER A 74 -4.03 -3.21 -12.58
N HIS A 75 -3.40 -4.35 -12.26
CA HIS A 75 -1.95 -4.50 -12.16
C HIS A 75 -1.28 -3.38 -11.33
N ARG A 76 -1.90 -3.07 -10.18
CA ARG A 76 -1.39 -2.05 -9.25
C ARG A 76 -1.11 -2.68 -7.90
N TRP A 77 -0.16 -2.11 -7.17
CA TRP A 77 -0.01 -2.30 -5.74
C TRP A 77 -0.33 -1.01 -4.98
N THR A 78 -0.78 -1.12 -3.73
CA THR A 78 -0.93 0.01 -2.81
C THR A 78 -0.14 -0.24 -1.54
N PHE A 79 0.78 0.66 -1.22
CA PHE A 79 1.44 0.72 0.07
C PHE A 79 0.59 1.55 1.03
N LEU A 80 0.29 1.01 2.20
CA LEU A 80 -0.37 1.78 3.28
C LEU A 80 0.71 2.49 4.08
N ILE A 81 0.63 3.82 4.10
CA ILE A 81 1.70 4.70 4.59
C ILE A 81 1.16 5.67 5.65
N GLN A 82 2.09 6.25 6.41
CA GLN A 82 1.80 7.44 7.21
C GLN A 82 1.45 8.64 6.30
N PRO A 83 0.65 9.61 6.78
CA PRO A 83 0.21 10.76 6.01
C PRO A 83 1.27 11.89 6.02
N ASP A 84 2.53 11.57 5.69
CA ASP A 84 3.69 12.46 5.82
C ASP A 84 4.39 12.78 4.48
N LEU A 85 3.72 12.52 3.35
CA LEU A 85 4.26 12.82 2.02
C LEU A 85 4.57 14.31 1.85
N PRO A 86 5.61 14.67 1.07
CA PRO A 86 5.86 16.06 0.72
C PRO A 86 4.68 16.67 -0.06
N GLU A 87 4.45 17.96 0.14
CA GLU A 87 3.38 18.73 -0.52
C GLU A 87 3.91 19.65 -1.63
N ASP A 88 5.14 19.43 -2.09
CA ASP A 88 5.75 20.24 -3.15
C ASP A 88 5.47 19.68 -4.55
N ASP A 89 5.33 20.58 -5.53
CA ASP A 89 5.02 20.24 -6.93
C ASP A 89 6.03 19.28 -7.57
N ARG A 90 7.30 19.31 -7.16
CA ARG A 90 8.34 18.46 -7.77
C ARG A 90 8.09 17.00 -7.38
N SER A 91 7.80 16.75 -6.10
CA SER A 91 7.42 15.42 -5.61
C SER A 91 6.19 14.87 -6.32
N PHE A 92 5.17 15.70 -6.57
CA PHE A 92 3.99 15.28 -7.35
C PHE A 92 4.32 14.97 -8.81
N ALA A 93 5.11 15.82 -9.45
CA ALA A 93 5.52 15.60 -10.83
C ALA A 93 6.38 14.32 -10.98
N GLU A 94 7.23 14.01 -9.99
CA GLU A 94 7.99 12.75 -9.93
C GLU A 94 7.09 11.53 -9.79
N MET A 95 6.12 11.57 -8.87
CA MET A 95 5.13 10.50 -8.71
C MET A 95 4.35 10.29 -10.02
N PHE A 96 3.85 11.37 -10.61
CA PHE A 96 3.11 11.32 -11.87
C PHE A 96 3.93 10.66 -13.00
N ARG A 97 5.19 11.09 -13.20
CA ARG A 97 6.11 10.49 -14.19
C ARG A 97 6.37 9.00 -13.96
N SER A 98 6.30 8.56 -12.70
CA SER A 98 6.50 7.17 -12.30
C SER A 98 5.19 6.37 -12.28
N ASN A 99 4.08 6.95 -12.75
CA ASN A 99 2.73 6.40 -12.70
C ASN A 99 2.29 6.04 -11.26
N VAL A 100 2.77 6.81 -10.29
CA VAL A 100 2.40 6.71 -8.88
C VAL A 100 1.31 7.73 -8.57
N SER A 101 0.25 7.30 -7.90
CA SER A 101 -0.80 8.17 -7.38
C SER A 101 -0.98 7.97 -5.89
N VAL A 102 -1.67 8.91 -5.25
CA VAL A 102 -1.91 8.90 -3.79
C VAL A 102 -3.40 8.96 -3.50
N VAL A 103 -3.85 8.15 -2.54
CA VAL A 103 -5.17 8.27 -1.91
C VAL A 103 -4.96 8.95 -0.55
N ARG A 104 -5.31 10.23 -0.48
CA ARG A 104 -5.16 11.09 0.71
C ARG A 104 -6.47 11.21 1.47
N THR A 105 -6.49 12.05 2.51
CA THR A 105 -7.68 12.37 3.29
C THR A 105 -8.89 12.64 2.42
N GLY A 106 -10.01 11.96 2.71
CA GLY A 106 -11.26 12.03 1.95
C GLY A 106 -11.43 10.94 0.89
N GLY A 107 -10.40 10.14 0.64
CA GLY A 107 -10.48 8.93 -0.19
C GLY A 107 -10.91 7.69 0.58
N THR A 108 -10.98 6.55 -0.12
CA THR A 108 -11.30 5.25 0.48
C THR A 108 -10.52 4.14 -0.22
N ILE A 109 -10.01 3.21 0.57
CA ILE A 109 -9.30 2.02 0.09
C ILE A 109 -10.09 0.78 0.51
N ALA A 110 -10.53 -0.02 -0.47
CA ALA A 110 -11.09 -1.33 -0.18
C ALA A 110 -10.01 -2.28 0.35
N LEU A 111 -10.31 -2.96 1.46
CA LEU A 111 -9.45 -3.92 2.15
C LEU A 111 -9.93 -5.36 1.90
N PRO A 112 -9.02 -6.35 1.81
CA PRO A 112 -9.38 -7.74 1.61
C PRO A 112 -10.31 -8.29 2.72
N GLY A 113 -11.50 -8.75 2.31
CA GLY A 113 -12.47 -9.43 3.18
C GLY A 113 -12.52 -10.96 2.98
N PRO A 114 -13.12 -11.73 3.90
CA PRO A 114 -13.32 -13.18 3.77
C PRO A 114 -14.23 -13.61 2.60
N SER A 115 -15.18 -12.74 2.22
CA SER A 115 -16.11 -12.89 1.09
C SER A 115 -15.45 -12.69 -0.27
N GLU A 116 -14.34 -11.95 -0.33
CA GLU A 116 -13.60 -11.63 -1.55
C GLU A 116 -12.68 -12.79 -1.95
N ARG A 117 -13.24 -13.79 -2.64
CA ARG A 117 -12.52 -15.01 -3.05
C ARG A 117 -12.26 -15.07 -4.55
N GLY A 118 -11.02 -15.34 -4.95
CA GLY A 118 -10.62 -15.52 -6.35
C GLY A 118 -9.40 -14.67 -6.73
N SER A 119 -8.76 -14.99 -7.86
CA SER A 119 -7.53 -14.34 -8.32
C SER A 119 -7.68 -12.88 -8.72
N GLU A 120 -8.92 -12.39 -8.84
CA GLU A 120 -9.23 -11.03 -9.27
C GLU A 120 -9.39 -10.03 -8.12
N PHE A 121 -9.56 -10.52 -6.89
CA PHE A 121 -9.81 -9.69 -5.72
C PHE A 121 -8.52 -9.13 -5.12
N ARG A 122 -8.65 -8.09 -4.30
CA ARG A 122 -7.52 -7.50 -3.60
C ARG A 122 -6.96 -8.52 -2.62
N VAL A 123 -5.65 -8.63 -2.60
CA VAL A 123 -4.94 -9.53 -1.67
C VAL A 123 -3.78 -8.80 -1.02
N TRP A 124 -3.42 -9.23 0.18
CA TRP A 124 -2.23 -8.73 0.83
C TRP A 124 -0.98 -9.33 0.19
N VAL A 125 -0.07 -8.48 -0.26
CA VAL A 125 1.32 -8.83 -0.55
C VAL A 125 2.12 -8.90 0.75
N GLU A 126 1.93 -7.91 1.61
CA GLU A 126 2.40 -7.91 3.00
C GLU A 126 1.19 -7.56 3.89
N PRO A 127 0.69 -8.49 4.70
CA PRO A 127 -0.48 -8.24 5.52
C PRO A 127 -0.15 -7.32 6.70
N PRO A 128 -1.10 -6.49 7.16
CA PRO A 128 -0.93 -5.73 8.39
C PRO A 128 -0.88 -6.71 9.58
N ARG A 129 0.04 -6.47 10.53
CA ARG A 129 0.18 -7.29 11.75
C ARG A 129 0.20 -6.47 13.04
N SER A 130 0.35 -5.16 12.93
CA SER A 130 0.46 -4.20 14.03
C SER A 130 -0.05 -2.84 13.56
N ALA A 131 0.15 -1.80 14.38
CA ALA A 131 -0.04 -0.39 14.03
C ALA A 131 1.17 0.28 13.31
N PHE A 132 2.21 -0.48 12.92
CA PHE A 132 3.36 0.06 12.16
C PHE A 132 3.08 0.35 10.67
N ARG A 133 3.24 1.61 10.23
CA ARG A 133 3.20 1.99 8.81
C ARG A 133 4.56 2.59 8.45
N PRO A 134 5.12 2.29 7.27
CA PRO A 134 6.27 3.05 6.78
C PRO A 134 5.88 4.52 6.56
N SER A 135 6.87 5.40 6.71
CA SER A 135 6.77 6.78 6.24
C SER A 135 6.52 6.81 4.74
N GLY A 136 5.57 7.64 4.29
CA GLY A 136 5.33 7.91 2.88
C GLY A 136 6.56 8.49 2.18
N ARG A 137 7.35 9.31 2.89
CA ARG A 137 8.64 9.82 2.38
C ARG A 137 9.62 8.69 2.11
N ALA A 138 9.74 7.74 3.04
CA ALA A 138 10.63 6.59 2.87
C ALA A 138 10.22 5.72 1.67
N VAL A 139 8.91 5.50 1.46
CA VAL A 139 8.42 4.78 0.28
C VAL A 139 8.68 5.57 -1.00
N LEU A 140 8.47 6.89 -1.00
CA LEU A 140 8.75 7.75 -2.15
C LEU A 140 10.25 7.78 -2.50
N ASP A 141 11.14 7.75 -1.51
CA ASP A 141 12.58 7.66 -1.73
C ASP A 141 13.01 6.31 -2.32
N ALA A 142 12.31 5.22 -1.98
CA ALA A 142 12.49 3.93 -2.63
C ALA A 142 11.98 3.98 -4.09
N VAL A 143 10.82 4.61 -4.36
CA VAL A 143 10.32 4.85 -5.73
C VAL A 143 11.38 5.58 -6.57
N ARG A 144 11.98 6.65 -6.04
CA ARG A 144 13.04 7.41 -6.71
C ARG A 144 14.27 6.57 -7.04
N ALA A 145 14.62 5.61 -6.19
CA ALA A 145 15.74 4.71 -6.42
C ALA A 145 15.42 3.60 -7.45
N CYS A 146 14.16 3.25 -7.63
CA CYS A 146 13.69 2.25 -8.59
C CYS A 146 13.34 2.83 -9.97
N GLY A 147 13.18 4.15 -10.09
CA GLY A 147 12.86 4.81 -11.35
C GLY A 147 13.93 4.62 -12.45
N PRO A 148 13.61 4.95 -13.71
CA PRO A 148 14.48 4.75 -14.88
C PRO A 148 15.84 5.47 -14.81
N ASN A 149 16.05 6.30 -13.78
CA ASN A 149 17.29 7.02 -13.53
C ASN A 149 18.39 6.16 -12.87
N ARG A 150 18.14 4.88 -12.60
CA ARG A 150 19.12 3.96 -12.01
C ARG A 150 20.33 3.73 -12.92
N GLU A 151 20.16 3.72 -14.25
CA GLU A 151 21.24 3.50 -15.21
C GLU A 151 22.22 4.68 -15.31
N ARG A 152 21.78 5.92 -15.04
CA ARG A 152 22.68 7.09 -15.12
C ARG A 152 23.60 7.25 -13.92
N ARG A 153 23.27 6.64 -12.78
CA ARG A 153 24.08 6.74 -11.55
C ARG A 153 25.22 5.73 -11.48
N THR A 154 25.12 4.63 -12.23
CA THR A 154 26.17 3.60 -12.32
C THR A 154 27.16 3.82 -13.46
N GLY A 155 26.92 4.81 -14.34
CA GLY A 155 27.80 5.13 -15.48
C GLY A 155 28.72 6.34 -15.31
N ALA A 156 28.77 6.98 -14.13
CA ALA A 156 29.58 8.18 -13.87
C ALA A 156 30.83 7.90 -13.01
N SER A 157 31.37 6.69 -13.07
CA SER A 157 32.67 6.35 -12.50
C SER A 157 33.37 5.34 -13.42
N ALA A 158 33.90 5.86 -14.53
CA ALA A 158 34.97 5.29 -15.32
C ALA A 158 35.60 6.43 -16.14
#